data_AF-A0A969Z8X3-F1
#
_entry.id   AF-A0A969Z8X3-F1
#
_cell.length_a   1.000
_cell.length_b   1.000
_cell.length_c   1.000
_cell.angle_alpha   90.00
_cell.angle_beta   90.00
_cell.angle_gamma   90.00
#
_symmetry.space_group_name_H-M   'P 1'
#
loop_
_entity.id
_entity.type
_entity.pdbx_description
1 polymer ?
#
loop_
_entity_poly.entity_id
_entity_poly.type
_entity_poly.pdbx_seq_one_letter_code
_entity_poly.pdbx_strand_id
1 'polypeptide(L)' 'VEPMLTTIYDNGKLVYKKPTLDEIRETKKDQLSRLWVEVRRLEYPHRYYVDLSKPLWDLKQKLIQEHSKIKK' A
#
# COMPACT_ATOMS: atom_id res chain seq x y z
N VAL A 1 -0.58 13.13 2.42
CA VAL A 1 -0.71 11.66 2.50
C VAL A 1 -1.83 11.26 1.56
N GLU A 2 -1.58 10.38 0.61
CA GLU A 2 -2.56 9.93 -0.39
C GLU A 2 -3.06 8.53 -0.01
N PRO A 3 -4.38 8.32 0.18
CA PRO A 3 -4.92 7.00 0.45
C PRO A 3 -4.82 6.11 -0.79
N MET A 4 -4.18 4.94 -0.66
CA MET A 4 -3.99 4.04 -1.81
C MET A 4 -5.21 3.17 -2.12
N LEU A 5 -6.05 2.88 -1.12
CA LEU A 5 -7.22 2.03 -1.29
C LEU A 5 -8.44 2.88 -1.62
N THR A 6 -9.14 2.52 -2.70
CA THR A 6 -10.41 3.12 -3.12
C THR A 6 -11.50 2.06 -3.16
N THR A 7 -12.69 2.40 -2.68
CA THR A 7 -13.85 1.49 -2.72
C THR A 7 -14.27 1.23 -4.16
N ILE A 8 -14.18 -0.03 -4.59
CA ILE A 8 -14.65 -0.45 -5.92
C ILE A 8 -16.13 -0.81 -5.88
N TYR A 9 -16.50 -1.62 -4.88
CA TYR A 9 -17.86 -2.06 -4.65
C TYR A 9 -18.31 -1.63 -3.25
N ASP A 10 -19.54 -1.16 -3.15
CA ASP A 10 -20.22 -0.92 -1.88
C ASP A 10 -21.52 -1.71 -1.86
N ASN A 11 -21.67 -2.60 -0.88
CA ASN A 11 -22.86 -3.46 -0.71
C ASN A 11 -23.29 -4.18 -2.02
N GLY A 12 -22.34 -4.71 -2.77
CA GLY A 12 -22.57 -5.41 -4.03
C GLY A 12 -22.81 -4.49 -5.25
N LYS A 13 -22.83 -3.17 -5.07
CA LYS A 13 -22.97 -2.20 -6.16
C LYS A 13 -21.61 -1.65 -6.57
N LEU A 14 -21.35 -1.59 -7.87
CA LEU A 14 -20.15 -0.94 -8.42
C LEU A 14 -20.28 0.58 -8.23
N VAL A 15 -19.50 1.15 -7.31
CA VAL A 15 -19.46 2.60 -7.04
C VAL A 15 -18.27 3.29 -7.72
N TYR A 16 -17.28 2.51 -8.16
CA TYR A 16 -16.10 3.02 -8.83
C TYR A 16 -16.33 3.29 -10.32
N LYS A 17 -15.94 4.49 -10.75
CA LYS A 17 -15.89 4.84 -12.16
C LYS A 17 -14.67 4.19 -12.80
N LYS A 18 -14.91 3.24 -13.71
CA LYS A 18 -13.85 2.58 -14.47
C LYS A 18 -13.13 3.60 -15.36
N PRO A 19 -11.81 3.80 -15.20
CA PRO A 19 -11.05 4.69 -16.05
C PRO A 19 -10.86 4.08 -17.43
N THR A 20 -10.57 4.92 -18.40
CA THR A 20 -10.18 4.49 -19.75
C THR A 20 -8.73 3.97 -19.74
N LEU A 21 -8.34 3.25 -20.79
CA LEU A 21 -6.96 2.78 -20.94
C LEU A 21 -5.94 3.92 -20.99
N ASP A 22 -6.32 5.06 -21.59
CA ASP A 22 -5.46 6.24 -21.66
C ASP A 22 -5.30 6.91 -20.30
N GLU A 23 -6.38 7.04 -19.53
CA GLU A 23 -6.32 7.55 -18.15
C GLU A 23 -5.45 6.67 -17.24
N ILE A 24 -5.55 5.34 -17.38
CA ILE A 24 -4.69 4.39 -16.63
C ILE A 24 -3.22 4.59 -17.01
N ARG A 25 -2.93 4.72 -18.30
CA ARG A 25 -1.57 4.88 -18.82
C ARG A 25 -0.93 6.17 -18.31
N GLU A 26 -1.64 7.29 -18.38
CA GLU A 26 -1.14 8.58 -17.93
C GLU A 26 -0.97 8.61 -16.41
N THR A 27 -1.92 8.07 -15.67
CA THR A 27 -1.80 7.92 -14.20
C THR A 27 -0.56 7.09 -13.82
N LYS A 28 -0.30 5.99 -14.54
CA LYS A 28 0.87 5.15 -14.28
C LYS A 28 2.19 5.88 -14.55
N LYS A 29 2.26 6.66 -15.64
CA LYS A 29 3.44 7.47 -15.97
C LYS A 29 3.68 8.54 -14.90
N ASP A 30 2.64 9.25 -14.48
CA ASP A 30 2.72 10.25 -13.41
C ASP A 30 3.24 9.64 -12.11
N GLN A 31 2.62 8.55 -11.64
CA GLN A 31 3.02 7.85 -10.41
C GLN A 31 4.48 7.38 -10.45
N LEU A 32 4.93 6.82 -11.59
CA LEU A 32 6.33 6.41 -11.76
C LEU A 32 7.29 7.60 -11.76
N SER A 33 6.88 8.74 -12.29
CA SER A 33 7.70 9.96 -12.31
C SER A 33 7.92 10.53 -10.90
N ARG A 34 6.98 10.30 -9.99
CA ARG A 34 7.03 10.76 -8.58
C ARG A 34 7.91 9.88 -7.69
N LEU A 35 8.29 8.69 -8.15
CA LEU A 35 9.21 7.83 -7.43
C LEU A 35 10.66 8.29 -7.62
N TRP A 36 11.43 8.23 -6.53
CA TRP A 36 12.87 8.48 -6.51
C TRP A 36 13.60 7.55 -7.49
N VAL A 37 14.61 8.09 -8.18
CA VAL A 37 15.35 7.36 -9.22
C VAL A 37 16.03 6.12 -8.65
N GLU A 38 16.48 6.18 -7.40
CA GLU A 38 17.15 5.11 -6.67
C GLU A 38 16.25 3.89 -6.46
N VAL A 39 14.96 4.11 -6.24
CA VAL A 39 13.95 3.04 -6.11
C VAL A 39 13.61 2.44 -7.48
N ARG A 40 13.79 3.22 -8.55
CA ARG A 40 13.49 2.83 -9.94
C ARG A 40 14.62 2.11 -10.66
N ARG A 41 15.80 1.95 -10.05
CA ARG A 41 16.94 1.24 -10.65
C ARG A 41 16.58 -0.23 -10.92
N LEU A 42 17.04 -0.75 -12.05
CA LEU A 42 16.87 -2.17 -12.40
C LEU A 42 17.80 -3.07 -11.58
N GLU A 43 19.02 -2.60 -11.36
CA GLU A 43 20.02 -3.29 -10.54
C GLU A 43 20.13 -2.60 -9.18
N TYR A 44 20.11 -3.40 -8.12
CA TYR A 44 20.23 -2.94 -6.73
C TYR A 44 19.33 -1.72 -6.40
N PRO A 45 17.99 -1.84 -6.57
CA PRO A 45 17.07 -0.76 -6.23
C PRO A 45 17.14 -0.44 -4.75
N HIS A 46 17.01 0.84 -4.41
CA HIS A 46 16.85 1.25 -3.03
C HIS A 46 15.54 0.70 -2.48
N ARG A 47 15.57 0.22 -1.23
CA ARG A 47 14.39 -0.33 -0.57
C ARG A 47 13.35 0.77 -0.36
N TYR A 48 12.12 0.53 -0.80
CA TYR A 48 10.98 1.38 -0.49
C TYR A 48 10.43 0.97 0.88
N TYR A 49 10.43 1.91 1.84
CA TYR A 49 9.98 1.63 3.20
C TYR A 49 8.45 1.59 3.27
N VAL A 50 7.94 0.58 3.98
CA VAL A 50 6.51 0.42 4.27
C VAL A 50 6.41 0.21 5.77
N ASP A 51 6.04 1.28 6.47
CA ASP A 51 5.98 1.30 7.93
C ASP A 51 4.56 1.15 8.46
N LEU A 52 4.46 0.67 9.70
CA LEU A 52 3.21 0.60 10.42
C LEU A 52 3.02 1.89 11.22
N SER A 53 1.79 2.39 11.26
CA SER A 53 1.44 3.41 12.25
C SER A 53 1.63 2.84 13.66
N LYS A 54 1.97 3.71 14.61
CA LYS A 54 2.20 3.31 16.01
C LYS A 54 1.04 2.47 16.58
N PRO A 55 -0.25 2.85 16.42
CA PRO A 55 -1.36 2.04 16.91
C PRO A 55 -1.44 0.65 16.27
N LEU A 56 -1.17 0.53 14.96
CA LEU A 56 -1.21 -0.75 14.26
C LEU A 56 -0.05 -1.67 14.67
N TRP A 57 1.13 -1.09 14.88
CA TRP A 57 2.28 -1.82 15.40
C TRP A 57 2.00 -2.33 16.83
N ASP A 58 1.45 -1.48 17.70
CA ASP A 58 1.11 -1.86 19.07
C ASP A 58 0.05 -2.98 19.09
N LEU A 59 -0.98 -2.88 18.24
CA LEU A 59 -1.99 -3.94 18.06
C LEU A 59 -1.35 -5.26 17.61
N LYS A 60 -0.44 -5.22 16.64
CA LYS A 60 0.30 -6.40 16.18
C LYS A 60 1.09 -7.05 17.32
N GLN A 61 1.83 -6.26 18.10
CA GLN A 61 2.61 -6.80 19.21
C GLN A 61 1.72 -7.41 20.29
N LYS A 62 0.61 -6.75 20.63
CA LYS A 62 -0.36 -7.27 21.59
C LYS A 62 -0.90 -8.64 21.17
N LEU A 63 -1.36 -8.78 19.92
CA LEU A 63 -1.90 -10.05 19.41
C LEU A 63 -0.84 -11.16 19.37
N ILE A 64 0.41 -10.82 19.01
CA ILE A 64 1.52 -11.79 19.05
C ILE A 64 1.76 -12.25 20.49
N GLN A 65 1.76 -11.35 21.48
CA GLN A 65 1.96 -11.71 22.88
C GLN A 65 0.83 -12.58 23.42
N GLU A 66 -0.42 -12.29 23.07
CA GLU A 66 -1.60 -13.05 23.52
C GLU A 66 -1.64 -14.49 22.96
N HIS A 67 -1.12 -14.71 21.75
CA HIS A 67 -1.22 -16.00 21.06
C HIS A 67 0.11 -16.75 20.88
N SER A 68 1.23 -16.15 21.25
CA SER A 68 2.52 -16.84 21.21
C SER A 68 2.57 -17.89 22.32
N LYS A 69 2.68 -19.16 21.93
CA LYS A 69 2.87 -20.31 22.85
C LYS A 69 4.23 -20.32 23.54
N ILE A 70 4.84 -19.17 23.77
CA ILE A 70 6.02 -19.06 24.64
C ILE A 70 5.48 -19.25 26.06
N LYS A 71 5.35 -20.52 26.44
CA LYS A 71 5.23 -20.95 27.83
C LYS A 71 6.36 -20.25 28.60
N LYS A 72 5.98 -19.51 29.64
CA LYS A 72 6.85 -19.43 30.81
C LYS A 72 6.91 -20.80 31.47
#